data_AF-A0A9W9Z180-F1
#
_entry.id   AF-A0A9W9Z180-F1
#
_cell.length_a   1.000
_cell.length_b   1.000
_cell.length_c   1.000
_cell.angle_alpha   90.00
_cell.angle_beta   90.00
_cell.angle_gamma   90.00
#
_symmetry.space_group_name_H-M   'P 1'
#
loop_
_entity.id
_entity.type
_entity.pdbx_description
1 polymer ?
#
loop_
_entity_poly.entity_id
_entity_poly.type
_entity_poly.pdbx_seq_one_letter_code
_entity_poly.pdbx_strand_id
1 'polypeptide(L)'
;MDAIHEGFEYLDNSDDLSFTRSYSGLVNGYSEHKADFEDRHDATEIKQNLRAAMKGARHRIANLRLDLEEKDKLLDSEKSLRQQLETELAEKTEELYKEKVMSMHGENGRYSPMNITSSSFGHDTASFKEELSLAQRLNLQLTEKLTKAETEIQASKMSRDDLLAQTESKIAARGAALVEKIYQAQKERDTAMNARLKLAYSEREELLDHLRRNERDHAGFDSGVDSVYDEEETEPTMRSLLGRITASESPDSIDKNGHLMATKIRTVQKNRKKMVTEELKAVIAERDTAVEKAKALEAEVINLRKEIEITRNQHKLVDKQKLKAIQTHSIHAQQERDVALKKSKRLEDEMESLRVYYSLHRSLSQEQSLRDQFNQTMDSFETRLRARDTDIQQAQRSYDDVVEKLKSVSQERTTLAKQLEEAAKNRRREKERADKLERLVGVLRKRISDSGGTSVATIN
;
A
#
# COMPACT_ATOMS: atom_id res chain seq x y z
N MET A 1 -15.87 -1.28 34.34
CA MET A 1 -14.58 -1.90 33.97
C MET A 1 -13.61 -0.73 33.78
N ASP A 2 -13.31 0.10 34.78
CA ASP A 2 -12.72 -0.17 36.10
C ASP A 2 -11.59 -1.20 36.05
N ALA A 3 -10.45 -0.80 36.60
CA ALA A 3 -9.09 -1.35 36.51
C ALA A 3 -8.38 -0.96 35.19
N ILE A 4 -7.22 -0.30 35.14
CA ILE A 4 -6.06 -0.36 36.04
C ILE A 4 -5.38 1.03 36.02
N HIS A 5 -5.54 1.79 37.10
CA HIS A 5 -4.71 2.92 37.48
C HIS A 5 -3.98 2.48 38.74
N GLU A 6 -2.83 1.81 38.58
CA GLU A 6 -1.95 1.54 39.72
C GLU A 6 -0.56 1.13 39.24
N GLY A 7 0.46 1.74 39.83
CA GLY A 7 1.85 1.36 39.67
C GLY A 7 2.74 2.51 39.22
N PHE A 8 3.26 3.26 40.19
CA PHE A 8 4.66 3.68 40.35
C PHE A 8 4.78 5.05 41.06
N GLU A 9 4.15 5.16 42.22
CA GLU A 9 4.63 6.01 43.31
C GLU A 9 5.39 5.12 44.29
N TYR A 10 6.69 4.93 44.10
CA TYR A 10 7.59 4.52 45.18
C TYR A 10 8.98 5.05 44.87
N LEU A 11 9.61 5.60 45.91
CA LEU A 11 10.93 6.25 45.96
C LEU A 11 10.93 7.77 45.75
N ASP A 12 10.10 8.46 46.50
CA ASP A 12 10.37 9.84 46.96
C ASP A 12 10.33 9.83 48.49
N ASN A 13 11.39 9.30 49.11
CA ASN A 13 11.68 9.40 50.55
C ASN A 13 13.16 9.07 50.74
N SER A 14 14.00 10.08 50.60
CA SER A 14 15.29 10.11 51.29
C SER A 14 15.39 11.47 51.94
N ASP A 15 14.96 11.49 53.20
CA ASP A 15 14.98 12.60 54.13
C ASP A 15 16.33 13.33 54.17
N ASP A 16 16.21 14.64 54.35
CA ASP A 16 17.22 15.52 54.92
C ASP A 16 17.85 14.89 56.17
N LEU A 17 19.13 14.50 56.06
CA LEU A 17 19.99 14.28 57.22
C LEU A 17 21.23 15.17 57.10
N SER A 18 21.06 16.40 57.56
CA SER A 18 22.14 17.31 57.92
C SER A 18 22.85 16.78 59.16
N PHE A 19 23.88 15.97 58.96
CA PHE A 19 24.74 15.51 60.07
C PHE A 19 25.81 16.57 60.38
N THR A 20 25.48 17.52 61.24
CA THR A 20 26.46 18.40 61.89
C THR A 20 27.22 17.59 62.94
N ARG A 21 28.49 17.27 62.67
CA ARG A 21 29.40 16.68 63.65
C ARG A 21 30.44 17.72 64.08
N SER A 22 30.14 18.41 65.17
CA SER A 22 31.10 19.21 65.93
C SER A 22 32.07 18.28 66.66
N TYR A 23 33.38 18.41 66.40
CA TYR A 23 34.43 18.04 67.35
C TYR A 23 35.65 18.95 67.17
N SER A 24 36.09 19.53 68.28
CA SER A 24 37.22 20.43 68.45
C SER A 24 38.56 19.71 68.45
N GLY A 25 39.63 20.35 67.92
CA GLY A 25 41.01 19.93 68.15
C GLY A 25 42.07 20.52 67.21
N LEU A 26 42.47 21.77 67.50
CA LEU A 26 43.73 22.49 67.23
C LEU A 26 44.78 22.02 66.18
N VAL A 27 45.34 23.04 65.49
CA VAL A 27 46.62 23.16 64.75
C VAL A 27 46.58 22.59 63.31
N ASN A 28 46.63 23.37 62.22
CA ASN A 28 47.67 24.29 61.79
C ASN A 28 47.17 25.11 60.58
N GLY A 29 47.68 26.33 60.36
CA GLY A 29 47.12 27.29 59.42
C GLY A 29 47.29 26.93 57.94
N TYR A 30 46.19 27.07 57.18
CA TYR A 30 46.15 27.64 55.84
C TYR A 30 44.77 28.30 55.66
N SER A 31 44.78 29.47 55.04
CA SER A 31 43.62 30.29 54.67
C SER A 31 42.54 29.47 53.94
N GLU A 32 41.44 29.15 54.62
CA GLU A 32 40.20 28.72 53.96
C GLU A 32 39.63 29.90 53.16
N HIS A 33 39.84 29.86 51.85
CA HIS A 33 39.02 30.62 50.91
C HIS A 33 37.57 30.19 51.11
N LYS A 34 36.71 31.15 51.50
CA LYS A 34 35.27 31.03 51.37
C LYS A 34 34.97 30.74 49.89
N ALA A 35 34.67 29.48 49.56
CA ALA A 35 34.10 29.13 48.29
C ALA A 35 32.67 29.69 48.24
N ASP A 36 32.45 30.50 47.23
CA ASP A 36 31.31 31.38 47.07
C ASP A 36 29.97 30.66 47.01
N PHE A 37 28.95 31.34 47.52
CA PHE A 37 27.55 30.93 47.52
C PHE A 37 26.98 30.71 46.09
N GLU A 38 27.70 31.14 45.04
CA GLU A 38 27.30 31.05 43.63
C GLU A 38 27.50 29.64 43.04
N ASP A 39 28.57 28.93 43.42
CA ASP A 39 28.92 27.61 42.85
C ASP A 39 27.91 26.50 43.22
N ARG A 40 27.23 26.67 44.37
CA ARG A 40 26.14 25.77 44.80
C ARG A 40 24.87 25.96 43.96
N HIS A 41 24.58 27.18 43.51
CA HIS A 41 23.39 27.48 42.75
C HIS A 41 23.48 26.89 41.33
N ASP A 42 24.65 26.99 40.71
CA ASP A 42 24.94 26.40 39.40
C ASP A 42 24.90 24.87 39.44
N ALA A 43 25.45 24.27 40.50
CA ALA A 43 25.39 22.82 40.69
C ALA A 43 23.94 22.31 40.90
N THR A 44 23.07 23.10 41.55
CA THR A 44 21.65 22.75 41.70
C THR A 44 20.88 22.91 40.40
N GLU A 45 21.17 23.94 39.60
CA GLU A 45 20.52 24.19 38.32
C GLU A 45 20.90 23.10 37.29
N ILE A 46 22.18 22.70 37.24
CA ILE A 46 22.65 21.59 36.40
C ILE A 46 21.93 20.28 36.76
N LYS A 47 21.78 19.98 38.07
CA LYS A 47 21.05 18.78 38.52
C LYS A 47 19.56 18.82 38.14
N GLN A 48 18.93 19.99 38.24
CA GLN A 48 17.52 20.17 37.87
C GLN A 48 17.32 20.02 36.36
N ASN A 49 18.19 20.62 35.55
CA ASN A 49 18.19 20.49 34.10
C ASN A 49 18.42 19.05 33.65
N LEU A 50 19.35 18.33 34.30
CA LEU A 50 19.60 16.91 34.03
C LEU A 50 18.36 16.06 34.38
N ARG A 51 17.69 16.31 35.51
CA ARG A 51 16.44 15.61 35.86
C ARG A 51 15.33 15.88 34.85
N ALA A 52 15.16 17.12 34.41
CA ALA A 52 14.16 17.49 33.41
C ALA A 52 14.45 16.80 32.06
N ALA A 53 15.70 16.81 31.62
CA ALA A 53 16.14 16.12 30.40
C ALA A 53 15.90 14.61 30.48
N MET A 54 16.23 13.98 31.61
CA MET A 54 16.00 12.55 31.86
C MET A 54 14.51 12.21 31.89
N LYS A 55 13.67 13.05 32.51
CA LYS A 55 12.21 12.88 32.51
C LYS A 55 11.64 12.97 31.09
N GLY A 56 12.10 13.95 30.30
CA GLY A 56 11.73 14.08 28.89
C GLY A 56 12.19 12.89 28.04
N ALA A 57 13.40 12.37 28.28
CA ALA A 57 13.90 11.17 27.60
C ALA A 57 13.07 9.92 27.94
N ARG A 58 12.70 9.72 29.21
CA ARG A 58 11.83 8.62 29.64
C ARG A 58 10.45 8.68 28.98
N HIS A 59 9.86 9.88 28.90
CA HIS A 59 8.58 10.08 28.21
C HIS A 59 8.67 9.73 26.72
N ARG A 60 9.74 10.18 26.04
CA ARG A 60 9.95 9.82 24.62
C ARG A 60 10.12 8.32 24.42
N ILE A 61 10.85 7.64 25.31
CA ILE A 61 11.02 6.17 25.26
C ILE A 61 9.68 5.46 25.47
N ALA A 62 8.84 5.94 26.40
CA ALA A 62 7.51 5.38 26.62
C ALA A 62 6.61 5.52 25.38
N ASN A 63 6.59 6.70 24.75
CA ASN A 63 5.82 6.91 23.52
C ASN A 63 6.32 6.03 22.37
N LEU A 64 7.64 5.91 22.20
CA LEU A 64 8.23 5.03 21.17
C LEU A 64 7.87 3.55 21.38
N ARG A 65 7.71 3.10 22.64
CA ARG A 65 7.24 1.74 22.94
C ARG A 65 5.78 1.55 22.56
N LEU A 66 4.91 2.52 22.86
CA LEU A 66 3.51 2.48 22.45
C LEU A 66 3.36 2.45 20.93
N ASP A 67 4.13 3.29 20.22
CA ASP A 67 4.14 3.32 18.75
C ASP A 67 4.64 2.00 18.15
N LEU A 68 5.59 1.32 18.79
CA LEU A 68 6.07 0.00 18.37
C LEU A 68 4.99 -1.07 18.59
N GLU A 69 4.34 -1.09 19.75
CA GLU A 69 3.24 -2.03 20.03
C GLU A 69 2.06 -1.84 19.07
N GLU A 70 1.73 -0.61 18.68
CA GLU A 70 0.71 -0.33 17.68
C GLU A 70 1.11 -0.83 16.29
N LYS A 71 2.38 -0.63 15.90
CA LYS A 71 2.91 -1.15 14.63
C LYS A 71 2.92 -2.67 14.58
N ASP A 72 3.27 -3.35 15.67
CA ASP A 72 3.25 -4.81 15.74
C ASP A 72 1.81 -5.35 15.58
N LYS A 73 0.82 -4.70 16.20
CA LYS A 73 -0.61 -5.04 16.00
C LYS A 73 -1.05 -4.85 14.55
N LEU A 74 -0.63 -3.76 13.91
CA LEU A 74 -0.94 -3.52 12.50
C LEU A 74 -0.30 -4.57 11.60
N LEU A 75 0.96 -4.94 11.86
CA LEU A 75 1.67 -5.97 11.12
C LEU A 75 0.99 -7.34 11.25
N ASP A 76 0.51 -7.70 12.44
CA ASP A 76 -0.21 -8.96 12.62
C ASP A 76 -1.58 -8.95 11.93
N SER A 77 -2.27 -7.80 11.91
CA SER A 77 -3.52 -7.65 11.13
C SER A 77 -3.27 -7.78 9.62
N GLU A 78 -2.18 -7.22 9.11
CA GLU A 78 -1.77 -7.34 7.70
C GLU A 78 -1.48 -8.80 7.33
N LYS A 79 -0.73 -9.52 8.18
CA LYS A 79 -0.44 -10.95 7.97
C LYS A 79 -1.72 -11.78 7.92
N SER A 80 -2.66 -11.52 8.84
CA SER A 80 -3.96 -12.22 8.86
C SER A 80 -4.76 -11.95 7.59
N LEU A 81 -4.80 -10.69 7.12
CA LEU A 81 -5.53 -10.32 5.91
C LEU A 81 -4.89 -10.96 4.67
N ARG A 82 -3.56 -10.97 4.61
CA ARG A 82 -2.82 -11.62 3.52
C ARG A 82 -3.09 -13.12 3.48
N GLN A 83 -3.10 -13.78 4.64
CA GLN A 83 -3.41 -15.21 4.72
C GLN A 83 -4.84 -15.50 4.25
N GLN A 84 -5.81 -14.66 4.61
CA GLN A 84 -7.20 -14.78 4.12
C GLN A 84 -7.31 -14.64 2.60
N LEU A 85 -6.62 -13.65 2.03
CA LEU A 85 -6.60 -13.44 0.58
C LEU A 85 -5.91 -14.60 -0.16
N GLU A 86 -4.83 -15.14 0.41
CA GLU A 86 -4.16 -16.32 -0.15
C GLU A 86 -5.07 -17.56 -0.11
N THR A 87 -5.85 -17.76 0.96
CA THR A 87 -6.84 -18.86 1.02
C THR A 87 -7.99 -18.67 0.03
N GLU A 88 -8.55 -17.47 -0.08
CA GLU A 88 -9.66 -17.19 -1.01
C GLU A 88 -9.22 -17.37 -2.46
N LEU A 89 -7.97 -17.00 -2.79
CA LEU A 89 -7.40 -17.20 -4.11
C LEU A 89 -7.14 -18.68 -4.40
N ALA A 90 -6.73 -19.47 -3.39
CA ALA A 90 -6.60 -20.92 -3.51
C ALA A 90 -7.97 -21.61 -3.75
N GLU A 91 -9.01 -21.19 -3.02
CA GLU A 91 -10.37 -21.72 -3.20
C GLU A 91 -10.93 -21.38 -4.59
N LYS A 92 -10.82 -20.11 -5.01
CA LYS A 92 -11.21 -19.65 -6.36
C LYS A 92 -10.51 -20.41 -7.47
N THR A 93 -9.21 -20.69 -7.30
CA THR A 93 -8.46 -21.46 -8.30
C THR A 93 -8.90 -22.91 -8.34
N GLU A 94 -9.21 -23.53 -7.20
CA GLU A 94 -9.77 -24.89 -7.14
C GLU A 94 -11.17 -24.98 -7.77
N GLU A 95 -12.04 -23.99 -7.53
CA GLU A 95 -13.36 -23.89 -8.17
C GLU A 95 -13.24 -23.82 -9.69
N LEU A 96 -12.35 -22.97 -10.22
CA LEU A 96 -12.11 -22.87 -11.66
C LEU A 96 -11.58 -24.18 -12.26
N TYR A 97 -10.72 -24.90 -11.52
CA TYR A 97 -10.28 -26.23 -11.94
C TYR A 97 -11.43 -27.24 -11.95
N LYS A 98 -12.30 -27.24 -10.94
CA LYS A 98 -13.49 -28.10 -10.87
C LYS A 98 -14.48 -27.80 -12.00
N GLU A 99 -14.78 -26.52 -12.25
CA GLU A 99 -15.67 -26.09 -13.33
C GLU A 99 -15.14 -26.51 -14.70
N LYS A 100 -13.83 -26.33 -14.93
CA LYS A 100 -13.15 -26.79 -16.17
C LYS A 100 -13.21 -28.30 -16.34
N VAL A 101 -13.03 -29.07 -15.27
CA VAL A 101 -13.12 -30.54 -15.31
C VAL A 101 -14.57 -31.02 -15.54
N MET A 102 -15.56 -30.35 -14.94
CA MET A 102 -16.98 -30.66 -15.17
C MET A 102 -17.42 -30.31 -16.60
N SER A 103 -16.92 -29.21 -17.18
CA SER A 103 -17.15 -28.86 -18.58
C SER A 103 -16.56 -29.90 -19.55
N MET A 104 -15.40 -30.51 -19.22
CA MET A 104 -14.77 -31.55 -20.04
C MET A 104 -15.42 -32.94 -19.92
N HIS A 105 -16.15 -33.22 -18.84
CA HIS A 105 -16.88 -34.50 -18.65
C HIS A 105 -18.32 -34.46 -19.18
N GLY A 106 -18.85 -33.30 -19.55
CA GLY A 106 -20.19 -33.13 -20.14
C GLY A 106 -20.28 -33.44 -21.64
N GLU A 107 -19.15 -33.51 -22.36
CA GLU A 107 -19.12 -33.63 -23.83
C GLU A 107 -18.62 -34.99 -24.38
N ASN A 108 -18.35 -35.98 -23.52
CA ASN A 108 -17.85 -37.29 -23.96
C ASN A 108 -18.91 -38.39 -23.78
N GLY A 109 -19.98 -38.36 -24.58
CA GLY A 109 -20.98 -39.42 -24.56
C GLY A 109 -21.96 -39.40 -25.72
N ARG A 110 -21.68 -40.23 -26.73
CA ARG A 110 -22.57 -40.69 -27.82
C ARG A 110 -22.74 -39.77 -29.03
N TYR A 111 -21.91 -40.01 -30.06
CA TYR A 111 -22.33 -39.83 -31.44
C TYR A 111 -22.50 -41.19 -32.11
N SER A 112 -23.76 -41.54 -32.39
CA SER A 112 -24.15 -42.58 -33.35
C SER A 112 -24.39 -41.88 -34.70
N PRO A 113 -23.95 -42.43 -35.84
CA PRO A 113 -24.07 -41.75 -37.12
C PRO A 113 -25.52 -41.85 -37.62
N MET A 114 -26.25 -40.73 -37.60
CA MET A 114 -27.55 -40.59 -38.28
C MET A 114 -27.33 -39.95 -39.64
N ASN A 115 -27.72 -40.67 -40.68
CA ASN A 115 -27.89 -40.18 -42.05
C ASN A 115 -28.83 -38.97 -42.05
N ILE A 116 -28.32 -37.82 -42.50
CA ILE A 116 -29.14 -36.64 -42.78
C ILE A 116 -29.49 -36.66 -44.26
N THR A 117 -30.74 -36.98 -44.54
CA THR A 117 -31.38 -36.79 -45.84
C THR A 117 -31.44 -35.30 -46.19
N SER A 118 -30.96 -35.01 -47.39
CA SER A 118 -30.95 -33.71 -48.07
C SER A 118 -32.36 -33.22 -48.38
N SER A 119 -32.89 -32.24 -47.66
CA SER A 119 -34.00 -31.40 -48.20
C SER A 119 -34.30 -30.06 -47.48
N SER A 120 -33.55 -29.60 -46.46
CA SER A 120 -33.92 -28.36 -45.74
C SER A 120 -32.80 -27.34 -45.45
N PHE A 121 -31.56 -27.56 -45.90
CA PHE A 121 -30.37 -26.78 -45.50
C PHE A 121 -30.15 -25.42 -46.19
N GLY A 122 -31.21 -24.71 -46.58
CA GLY A 122 -31.11 -23.40 -47.23
C GLY A 122 -31.00 -22.22 -46.25
N HIS A 123 -31.64 -22.30 -45.07
CA HIS A 123 -31.72 -21.18 -44.13
C HIS A 123 -30.75 -21.29 -42.94
N ASP A 124 -30.51 -22.50 -42.43
CA ASP A 124 -29.65 -22.69 -41.25
C ASP A 124 -28.15 -22.46 -41.56
N THR A 125 -27.70 -22.75 -42.78
CA THR A 125 -26.29 -22.58 -43.18
C THR A 125 -25.85 -21.12 -43.26
N ALA A 126 -26.78 -20.19 -43.46
CA ALA A 126 -26.51 -18.75 -43.47
C ALA A 126 -26.35 -18.19 -42.04
N SER A 127 -27.26 -18.57 -41.13
CA SER A 127 -27.21 -18.20 -39.71
C SER A 127 -25.93 -18.71 -39.03
N PHE A 128 -25.54 -19.96 -39.26
CA PHE A 128 -24.30 -20.51 -38.69
C PHE A 128 -23.04 -19.79 -39.19
N LYS A 129 -23.01 -19.36 -40.47
CA LYS A 129 -21.88 -18.58 -41.00
C LYS A 129 -21.80 -17.19 -40.38
N GLU A 130 -22.95 -16.57 -40.13
CA GLU A 130 -23.02 -15.25 -39.53
C GLU A 130 -22.59 -15.29 -38.05
N GLU A 131 -23.06 -16.27 -37.28
CA GLU A 131 -22.60 -16.52 -35.91
C GLU A 131 -21.10 -16.85 -35.84
N LEU A 132 -20.60 -17.67 -36.76
CA LEU A 132 -19.17 -17.97 -36.87
C LEU A 132 -18.35 -16.70 -37.16
N SER A 133 -18.85 -15.81 -38.04
CA SER A 133 -18.18 -14.54 -38.34
C SER A 133 -18.17 -13.59 -37.13
N LEU A 134 -19.24 -13.57 -36.35
CA LEU A 134 -19.37 -12.81 -35.10
C LEU A 134 -18.39 -13.33 -34.05
N ALA A 135 -18.31 -14.65 -33.88
CA ALA A 135 -17.39 -15.30 -32.96
C ALA A 135 -15.93 -15.05 -33.37
N GLN A 136 -15.60 -15.14 -34.66
CA GLN A 136 -14.26 -14.82 -35.17
C GLN A 136 -13.88 -13.36 -34.90
N ARG A 137 -14.79 -12.41 -35.15
CA ARG A 137 -14.57 -10.99 -34.87
C ARG A 137 -14.38 -10.71 -33.38
N LEU A 138 -15.19 -11.33 -32.53
CA LEU A 138 -15.07 -11.20 -31.08
C LEU A 138 -13.74 -11.78 -30.59
N ASN A 139 -13.32 -12.93 -31.11
CA ASN A 139 -12.05 -13.57 -30.78
C ASN A 139 -10.86 -12.69 -31.19
N LEU A 140 -10.93 -12.07 -32.38
CA LEU A 140 -9.93 -11.09 -32.82
C LEU A 140 -9.83 -9.89 -31.86
N GLN A 141 -10.98 -9.33 -31.46
CA GLN A 141 -11.03 -8.22 -30.50
C GLN A 141 -10.50 -8.60 -29.11
N LEU A 142 -10.79 -9.81 -28.64
CA LEU A 142 -10.26 -10.31 -27.37
C LEU A 142 -8.75 -10.52 -27.45
N THR A 143 -8.24 -11.02 -28.58
CA THR A 143 -6.81 -11.18 -28.83
C THR A 143 -6.09 -9.82 -28.87
N GLU A 144 -6.68 -8.80 -29.49
CA GLU A 144 -6.14 -7.43 -29.47
C GLU A 144 -6.15 -6.81 -28.06
N LYS A 145 -7.20 -7.05 -27.26
CA LYS A 145 -7.25 -6.58 -25.88
C LYS A 145 -6.23 -7.29 -25.00
N LEU A 146 -6.03 -8.59 -25.21
CA LEU A 146 -5.04 -9.39 -24.51
C LEU A 146 -3.63 -8.86 -24.80
N THR A 147 -3.27 -8.67 -26.07
CA THR A 147 -1.94 -8.15 -26.45
C THR A 147 -1.70 -6.75 -25.90
N LYS A 148 -2.71 -5.86 -25.91
CA LYS A 148 -2.60 -4.54 -25.26
C LYS A 148 -2.35 -4.65 -23.76
N ALA A 149 -3.13 -5.47 -23.05
CA ALA A 149 -2.94 -5.68 -21.62
C ALA A 149 -1.56 -6.27 -21.29
N GLU A 150 -1.06 -7.20 -22.11
CA GLU A 150 0.29 -7.78 -21.97
C GLU A 150 1.37 -6.71 -22.16
N THR A 151 1.25 -5.83 -23.16
CA THR A 151 2.21 -4.73 -23.37
C THR A 151 2.19 -3.70 -22.24
N GLU A 152 1.03 -3.41 -21.67
CA GLU A 152 0.89 -2.47 -20.55
C GLU A 152 1.47 -3.06 -19.25
N ILE A 153 1.23 -4.34 -18.98
CA ILE A 153 1.87 -5.06 -17.87
C ILE A 153 3.39 -5.06 -18.04
N GLN A 154 3.90 -5.29 -19.25
CA GLN A 154 5.34 -5.29 -19.50
C GLN A 154 5.96 -3.90 -19.31
N ALA A 155 5.28 -2.84 -19.77
CA ALA A 155 5.72 -1.47 -19.55
C ALA A 155 5.72 -1.09 -18.05
N SER A 156 4.70 -1.50 -17.30
CA SER A 156 4.62 -1.29 -15.86
C SER A 156 5.73 -2.02 -15.10
N LYS A 157 6.04 -3.26 -15.49
CA LYS A 157 7.17 -4.03 -14.93
C LYS A 157 8.50 -3.33 -15.15
N MET A 158 8.78 -2.88 -16.37
CA MET A 158 10.00 -2.14 -16.68
C MET A 158 10.12 -0.86 -15.85
N SER A 159 9.03 -0.08 -15.75
CA SER A 159 9.03 1.14 -14.95
C SER A 159 9.29 0.89 -13.46
N ARG A 160 8.75 -0.22 -12.92
CA ARG A 160 9.03 -0.65 -11.55
C ARG A 160 10.49 -1.06 -11.37
N ASP A 161 11.05 -1.82 -12.31
CA ASP A 161 12.44 -2.28 -12.26
C ASP A 161 13.42 -1.10 -12.35
N ASP A 162 13.13 -0.10 -13.18
CA ASP A 162 13.89 1.16 -13.25
C ASP A 162 13.88 1.92 -11.91
N LEU A 163 12.70 1.98 -11.25
CA LEU A 163 12.58 2.62 -9.95
C LEU A 163 13.39 1.87 -8.88
N LEU A 164 13.32 0.54 -8.87
CA LEU A 164 14.11 -0.30 -7.96
C LEU A 164 15.61 -0.08 -8.18
N ALA A 165 16.09 -0.15 -9.42
CA ALA A 165 17.49 0.11 -9.77
C ALA A 165 17.95 1.51 -9.34
N GLN A 166 17.10 2.53 -9.50
CA GLN A 166 17.41 3.89 -9.04
C GLN A 166 17.51 3.98 -7.51
N THR A 167 16.65 3.27 -6.77
CA THR A 167 16.71 3.23 -5.31
C THR A 167 17.95 2.49 -4.80
N GLU A 168 18.29 1.36 -5.40
CA GLU A 168 19.51 0.60 -5.08
C GLU A 168 20.77 1.43 -5.34
N SER A 169 20.84 2.14 -6.48
CA SER A 169 21.93 3.05 -6.81
C SER A 169 22.08 4.17 -5.77
N LYS A 170 20.97 4.79 -5.32
CA LYS A 170 20.99 5.81 -4.26
C LYS A 170 21.48 5.25 -2.92
N ILE A 171 21.09 4.03 -2.58
CA ILE A 171 21.54 3.34 -1.36
C ILE A 171 23.04 3.06 -1.45
N ALA A 172 23.51 2.50 -2.57
CA ALA A 172 24.92 2.22 -2.81
C ALA A 172 25.78 3.49 -2.75
N ALA A 173 25.35 4.59 -3.35
CA ALA A 173 26.05 5.87 -3.30
C ALA A 173 26.18 6.41 -1.87
N ARG A 174 25.12 6.29 -1.06
CA ARG A 174 25.16 6.66 0.37
C ARG A 174 26.11 5.75 1.16
N GLY A 175 26.10 4.45 0.86
CA GLY A 175 27.02 3.48 1.44
C GLY A 175 28.47 3.81 1.13
N ALA A 176 28.80 4.08 -0.13
CA ALA A 176 30.15 4.47 -0.56
C ALA A 176 30.62 5.76 0.14
N ALA A 177 29.77 6.79 0.19
CA ALA A 177 30.11 8.05 0.87
C ALA A 177 30.34 7.87 2.39
N LEU A 178 29.64 6.92 3.03
CA LEU A 178 29.87 6.61 4.44
C LEU A 178 31.20 5.87 4.63
N VAL A 179 31.51 4.89 3.78
CA VAL A 179 32.79 4.17 3.82
C VAL A 179 33.97 5.12 3.62
N GLU A 180 33.87 6.05 2.68
CA GLU A 180 34.90 7.07 2.44
C GLU A 180 35.10 7.99 3.66
N LYS A 181 34.01 8.42 4.31
CA LYS A 181 34.10 9.20 5.57
C LYS A 181 34.77 8.43 6.69
N ILE A 182 34.45 7.14 6.85
CA ILE A 182 35.08 6.27 7.86
C ILE A 182 36.57 6.15 7.57
N TYR A 183 36.93 5.89 6.31
CA TYR A 183 38.32 5.77 5.89
C TYR A 183 39.11 7.06 6.13
N GLN A 184 38.54 8.22 5.78
CA GLN A 184 39.17 9.51 6.02
C GLN A 184 39.34 9.81 7.52
N ALA A 185 38.33 9.54 8.33
CA ALA A 185 38.40 9.69 9.78
C ALA A 185 39.46 8.76 10.42
N GLN A 186 39.60 7.53 9.92
CA GLN A 186 40.65 6.60 10.35
C GLN A 186 42.04 7.13 9.97
N LYS A 187 42.20 7.60 8.73
CA LYS A 187 43.46 8.20 8.26
C LYS A 187 43.86 9.40 9.12
N GLU A 188 42.93 10.30 9.44
CA GLU A 188 43.17 11.45 10.31
C GLU A 188 43.51 11.06 11.75
N ARG A 189 42.86 10.01 12.27
CA ARG A 189 43.21 9.44 13.58
C ARG A 189 44.65 8.91 13.58
N ASP A 190 45.04 8.17 12.56
CA ASP A 190 46.37 7.57 12.48
C ASP A 190 47.47 8.62 12.29
N THR A 191 47.20 9.68 11.50
CA THR A 191 48.14 10.81 11.38
C THR A 191 48.29 11.55 12.71
N ALA A 192 47.19 11.80 13.42
CA ALA A 192 47.23 12.43 14.74
C ALA A 192 47.95 11.56 15.78
N MET A 193 47.74 10.25 15.75
CA MET A 193 48.43 9.29 16.62
C MET A 193 49.93 9.27 16.34
N ASN A 194 50.33 9.21 15.07
CA ASN A 194 51.73 9.25 14.68
C ASN A 194 52.41 10.58 15.05
N ALA A 195 51.70 11.71 14.94
CA ALA A 195 52.20 13.01 15.39
C ALA A 195 52.45 13.04 16.90
N ARG A 196 51.51 12.52 17.71
CA ARG A 196 51.69 12.38 19.17
C ARG A 196 52.87 11.48 19.53
N LEU A 197 53.03 10.36 18.81
CA LEU A 197 54.14 9.44 19.03
C LEU A 197 55.48 10.11 18.73
N LYS A 198 55.58 10.88 17.63
CA LYS A 198 56.77 11.65 17.29
C LYS A 198 57.11 12.72 18.33
N LEU A 199 56.12 13.44 18.84
CA LEU A 199 56.31 14.41 19.91
C LEU A 199 56.83 13.73 21.18
N ALA A 200 56.24 12.60 21.59
CA ALA A 200 56.71 11.84 22.75
C ALA A 200 58.16 11.33 22.57
N TYR A 201 58.57 10.96 21.35
CA TYR A 201 59.97 10.64 21.06
C TYR A 201 60.87 11.86 21.16
N SER A 202 60.48 13.01 20.60
CA SER A 202 61.24 14.28 20.70
C SER A 202 61.41 14.70 22.16
N GLU A 203 60.34 14.71 22.95
CA GLU A 203 60.36 15.06 24.38
C GLU A 203 61.26 14.11 25.16
N ARG A 204 61.21 12.80 24.86
CA ARG A 204 62.11 11.82 25.47
C ARG A 204 63.57 12.07 25.10
N GLU A 205 63.86 12.39 23.85
CA GLU A 205 65.21 12.71 23.39
C GLU A 205 65.73 14.00 24.05
N GLU A 206 64.90 15.04 24.14
CA GLU A 206 65.22 16.29 24.84
C GLU A 206 65.51 16.06 26.32
N LEU A 207 64.73 15.20 26.99
CA LEU A 207 64.99 14.81 28.39
C LEU A 207 66.29 14.02 28.53
N LEU A 208 66.60 13.11 27.59
CA LEU A 208 67.87 12.38 27.58
C LEU A 208 69.06 13.33 27.38
N ASP A 209 68.93 14.32 26.50
CA ASP A 209 69.98 15.31 26.28
C ASP A 209 70.13 16.26 27.47
N HIS A 210 69.03 16.65 28.12
CA HIS A 210 69.07 17.40 29.38
C HIS A 210 69.74 16.58 30.49
N LEU A 211 69.43 15.28 30.59
CA LEU A 211 70.07 14.38 31.55
C LEU A 211 71.57 14.25 31.26
N ARG A 212 71.97 14.07 30.00
CA ARG A 212 73.39 14.02 29.61
C ARG A 212 74.12 15.34 29.85
N ARG A 213 73.47 16.50 29.68
CA ARG A 213 74.06 17.82 30.01
C ARG A 213 74.25 17.93 31.53
N ASN A 214 73.22 17.64 32.31
CA ASN A 214 73.32 17.60 33.77
C ASN A 214 74.38 16.59 34.25
N GLU A 215 74.50 15.42 33.62
CA GLU A 215 75.54 14.44 33.93
C GLU A 215 76.93 14.98 33.60
N ARG A 216 77.12 15.73 32.50
CA ARG A 216 78.40 16.40 32.19
C ARG A 216 78.71 17.52 33.19
N ASP A 217 77.69 18.31 33.56
CA ASP A 217 77.79 19.37 34.55
C ASP A 217 78.08 18.81 35.96
N HIS A 218 77.54 17.64 36.30
CA HIS A 218 77.76 16.96 37.59
C HIS A 218 79.02 16.08 37.62
N ALA A 219 79.44 15.51 36.48
CA ALA A 219 80.70 14.77 36.34
C ALA A 219 81.93 15.68 36.22
N GLY A 220 81.76 17.00 36.33
CA GLY A 220 82.85 17.96 36.37
C GLY A 220 83.56 18.16 35.04
N PHE A 221 82.86 17.92 33.91
CA PHE A 221 83.38 18.26 32.59
C PHE A 221 82.66 19.52 32.09
N ASP A 222 83.13 20.66 32.61
CA ASP A 222 83.00 21.99 32.00
C ASP A 222 83.35 21.86 30.51
N SER A 223 82.35 21.90 29.63
CA SER A 223 82.56 21.73 28.20
C SER A 223 83.27 22.98 27.65
N GLY A 224 84.59 22.97 27.77
CA GLY A 224 85.50 23.90 27.13
C GLY A 224 85.47 23.75 25.61
N VAL A 225 84.58 24.50 24.98
CA VAL A 225 84.68 25.01 23.60
C VAL A 225 83.79 26.28 23.61
N ASP A 226 84.27 27.51 23.66
CA ASP A 226 85.23 28.15 22.75
C ASP A 226 85.79 29.43 23.41
N SER A 227 87.06 29.41 23.78
CA SER A 227 87.92 30.60 23.75
C SER A 227 89.36 30.13 23.57
N VAL A 228 89.66 29.64 22.38
CA VAL A 228 91.02 29.74 21.87
C VAL A 228 91.33 31.25 21.75
N TYR A 229 92.47 31.69 22.28
CA TYR A 229 92.94 33.09 22.48
C TYR A 229 92.51 33.74 23.81
N ASP A 230 93.21 33.43 24.91
CA ASP A 230 94.40 34.15 25.35
C ASP A 230 94.87 33.56 26.70
N GLU A 231 96.06 32.98 26.73
CA GLU A 231 96.84 32.82 27.96
C GLU A 231 97.39 34.20 28.36
N GLU A 232 96.52 35.12 28.75
CA GLU A 232 96.91 36.32 29.50
C GLU A 232 96.23 36.27 30.87
N GLU A 233 97.05 36.14 31.92
CA GLU A 233 96.71 36.30 33.34
C GLU A 233 95.29 35.86 33.74
N THR A 234 95.13 34.61 34.20
CA THR A 234 93.93 34.19 34.95
C THR A 234 93.53 35.28 35.94
N GLU A 235 92.48 36.04 35.62
CA GLU A 235 92.10 37.18 36.44
C GLU A 235 91.90 36.69 37.88
N PRO A 236 92.52 37.32 38.88
CA PRO A 236 92.46 36.82 40.24
C PRO A 236 91.00 36.76 40.69
N THR A 237 90.58 35.58 41.14
CA THR A 237 89.21 35.35 41.62
C THR A 237 88.90 36.29 42.78
N MET A 238 87.62 36.59 43.03
CA MET A 238 87.20 37.41 44.19
C MET A 238 87.81 36.87 45.50
N ARG A 239 87.90 35.55 45.64
CA ARG A 239 88.54 34.86 46.78
C ARG A 239 90.05 35.06 46.82
N SER A 240 90.74 35.02 45.66
CA SER A 240 92.17 35.31 45.57
C SER A 240 92.49 36.77 45.87
N LEU A 241 91.65 37.72 45.44
CA LEU A 241 91.82 39.15 45.73
C LEU A 241 91.65 39.46 47.20
N LEU A 242 90.61 38.90 47.84
CA LEU A 242 90.42 38.99 49.29
C LEU A 242 91.61 38.42 50.05
N GLY A 243 92.09 37.23 49.67
CA GLY A 243 93.26 36.61 50.29
C GLY A 243 94.53 37.47 50.17
N ARG A 244 94.75 38.09 49.00
CA ARG A 244 95.87 39.02 48.77
C ARG A 244 95.75 40.29 49.60
N ILE A 245 94.54 40.84 49.78
CA ILE A 245 94.31 42.00 50.66
C ILE A 245 94.60 41.64 52.11
N THR A 246 94.10 40.50 52.60
CA THR A 246 94.27 40.06 53.99
C THR A 246 95.72 39.72 54.33
N ALA A 247 96.50 39.23 53.36
CA ALA A 247 97.91 38.89 53.54
C ALA A 247 98.89 40.02 53.17
N SER A 248 98.41 41.18 52.71
CA SER A 248 99.27 42.28 52.26
C SER A 248 99.74 43.14 53.42
N GLU A 249 101.05 43.30 53.57
CA GLU A 249 101.68 44.17 54.58
C GLU A 249 101.94 45.60 54.06
N SER A 250 101.64 45.85 52.77
CA SER A 250 101.79 47.16 52.12
C SER A 250 100.42 47.79 51.82
N PRO A 251 100.19 49.08 52.19
CA PRO A 251 98.99 49.82 51.84
C PRO A 251 98.72 49.87 50.33
N ASP A 252 99.76 50.06 49.50
CA ASP A 252 99.62 50.19 48.05
C ASP A 252 99.07 48.91 47.40
N SER A 253 99.48 47.75 47.91
CA SER A 253 99.00 46.44 47.44
C SER A 253 97.57 46.16 47.89
N ILE A 254 97.17 46.62 49.09
CA ILE A 254 95.78 46.57 49.55
C ILE A 254 94.89 47.42 48.61
N ASP A 255 95.31 48.64 48.29
CA ASP A 255 94.55 49.55 47.44
C ASP A 255 94.43 49.02 46.00
N LYS A 256 95.51 48.48 45.42
CA LYS A 256 95.49 47.90 44.08
C LYS A 256 94.53 46.71 43.99
N ASN A 257 94.63 45.76 44.92
CA ASN A 257 93.76 44.58 44.94
C ASN A 257 92.31 44.94 45.31
N GLY A 258 92.11 45.89 46.23
CA GLY A 258 90.80 46.42 46.61
C GLY A 258 90.10 47.15 45.46
N HIS A 259 90.84 47.93 44.67
CA HIS A 259 90.33 48.57 43.47
C HIS A 259 89.87 47.54 42.42
N LEU A 260 90.69 46.52 42.17
CA LEU A 260 90.35 45.46 41.20
C LEU A 260 89.09 44.69 41.63
N MET A 261 88.98 44.40 42.92
CA MET A 261 87.80 43.74 43.50
C MET A 261 86.54 44.61 43.38
N ALA A 262 86.64 45.91 43.69
CA ALA A 262 85.54 46.85 43.53
C ALA A 262 85.10 46.98 42.06
N THR A 263 86.06 46.98 41.12
CA THR A 263 85.77 47.00 39.68
C THR A 263 85.04 45.73 39.25
N LYS A 264 85.48 44.53 39.67
CA LYS A 264 84.78 43.27 39.41
C LYS A 264 83.34 43.28 39.94
N ILE A 265 83.11 43.74 41.17
CA ILE A 265 81.76 43.86 41.75
C ILE A 265 80.88 44.78 40.89
N ARG A 266 81.38 45.96 40.51
CA ARG A 266 80.64 46.91 39.65
C ARG A 266 80.31 46.31 38.29
N THR A 267 81.23 45.57 37.67
CA THR A 267 81.02 44.90 36.37
C THR A 267 79.92 43.84 36.48
N VAL A 268 79.96 42.97 37.49
CA VAL A 268 78.91 41.95 37.70
C VAL A 268 77.55 42.60 37.94
N GLN A 269 77.48 43.65 38.77
CA GLN A 269 76.24 44.39 39.00
C GLN A 269 75.70 45.04 37.72
N LYS A 270 76.59 45.63 36.90
CA LYS A 270 76.22 46.22 35.60
C LYS A 270 75.71 45.15 34.64
N ASN A 271 76.37 44.01 34.53
CA ASN A 271 75.97 42.92 33.65
C ASN A 271 74.64 42.30 34.10
N ARG A 272 74.44 42.08 35.40
CA ARG A 272 73.16 41.62 35.95
C ARG A 272 72.02 42.58 35.61
N LYS A 273 72.24 43.90 35.77
CA LYS A 273 71.25 44.91 35.39
C LYS A 273 70.92 44.86 33.90
N LYS A 274 71.92 44.70 33.03
CA LYS A 274 71.73 44.57 31.58
C LYS A 274 70.90 43.33 31.24
N MET A 275 71.28 42.17 31.75
CA MET A 275 70.61 40.89 31.51
C MET A 275 69.12 40.95 31.92
N VAL A 276 68.84 41.44 33.13
CA VAL A 276 67.45 41.60 33.62
C VAL A 276 66.67 42.59 32.75
N THR A 277 67.32 43.64 32.24
CA THR A 277 66.66 44.60 31.35
C THR A 277 66.33 43.99 29.98
N GLU A 278 67.22 43.15 29.45
CA GLU A 278 67.01 42.44 28.18
C GLU A 278 65.94 41.36 28.31
N GLU A 279 65.94 40.60 29.41
CA GLU A 279 64.87 39.64 29.73
C GLU A 279 63.51 40.33 29.85
N LEU A 280 63.44 41.45 30.57
CA LEU A 280 62.20 42.21 30.71
C LEU A 280 61.70 42.72 29.34
N LYS A 281 62.60 43.18 28.47
CA LYS A 281 62.24 43.58 27.10
C LYS A 281 61.70 42.42 26.28
N ALA A 282 62.32 41.24 26.36
CA ALA A 282 61.86 40.04 25.67
C ALA A 282 60.47 39.62 26.14
N VAL A 283 60.22 39.62 27.46
CA VAL A 283 58.91 39.30 28.06
C VAL A 283 57.84 40.31 27.63
N ILE A 284 58.16 41.60 27.59
CA ILE A 284 57.23 42.62 27.10
C ILE A 284 56.87 42.38 25.62
N ALA A 285 57.87 42.10 24.78
CA ALA A 285 57.64 41.81 23.36
C ALA A 285 56.78 40.56 23.17
N GLU A 286 57.05 39.49 23.91
CA GLU A 286 56.24 38.26 23.86
C GLU A 286 54.79 38.53 24.28
N ARG A 287 54.59 39.24 25.40
CA ARG A 287 53.26 39.66 25.87
C ARG A 287 52.53 40.46 24.79
N ASP A 288 53.19 41.44 24.16
CA ASP A 288 52.56 42.28 23.15
C ASP A 288 52.16 41.46 21.91
N THR A 289 53.00 40.51 21.49
CA THR A 289 52.63 39.58 20.39
C THR A 289 51.47 38.66 20.76
N ALA A 290 51.41 38.19 22.00
CA ALA A 290 50.30 37.37 22.50
C ALA A 290 48.98 38.16 22.55
N VAL A 291 49.04 39.43 22.99
CA VAL A 291 47.88 40.33 23.01
C VAL A 291 47.35 40.61 21.61
N GLU A 292 48.23 40.88 20.65
CA GLU A 292 47.79 41.11 19.26
C GLU A 292 47.18 39.85 18.63
N LYS A 293 47.73 38.67 18.92
CA LYS A 293 47.11 37.39 18.51
C LYS A 293 45.74 37.19 19.15
N ALA A 294 45.59 37.50 20.44
CA ALA A 294 44.31 37.38 21.14
C ALA A 294 43.25 38.30 20.52
N LYS A 295 43.58 39.57 20.25
CA LYS A 295 42.67 40.51 19.56
C LYS A 295 42.26 40.02 18.17
N ALA A 296 43.20 39.46 17.40
CA ALA A 296 42.91 38.91 16.08
C ALA A 296 41.93 37.73 16.16
N LEU A 297 42.12 36.82 17.11
CA LEU A 297 41.22 35.69 17.34
C LEU A 297 39.84 36.14 17.84
N GLU A 298 39.77 37.14 18.72
CA GLU A 298 38.49 37.73 19.16
C GLU A 298 37.70 38.30 17.99
N ALA A 299 38.37 39.02 17.07
CA ALA A 299 37.75 39.53 15.86
C ALA A 299 37.26 38.42 14.92
N GLU A 300 38.03 37.35 14.77
CA GLU A 300 37.65 36.17 13.99
C GLU A 300 36.41 35.48 14.57
N VAL A 301 36.35 35.29 15.90
CA VAL A 301 35.17 34.72 16.58
C VAL A 301 33.93 35.57 16.35
N ILE A 302 34.04 36.90 16.40
CA ILE A 302 32.92 37.80 16.10
C ILE A 302 32.45 37.63 14.65
N ASN A 303 33.37 37.52 13.69
CA ASN A 303 33.02 37.32 12.28
C ASN A 303 32.36 35.97 12.02
N LEU A 304 32.90 34.89 12.60
CA LEU A 304 32.31 33.54 12.49
C LEU A 304 30.90 33.49 13.10
N ARG A 305 30.66 34.17 14.23
CA ARG A 305 29.32 34.29 14.82
C ARG A 305 28.33 34.97 13.88
N LYS A 306 28.75 36.05 13.21
CA LYS A 306 27.91 36.74 12.19
C LYS A 306 27.63 35.83 10.99
N GLU A 307 28.63 35.08 10.51
CA GLU A 307 28.45 34.15 9.39
C GLU A 307 27.49 33.01 9.72
N ILE A 308 27.59 32.43 10.92
CA ILE A 308 26.63 31.44 11.44
C ILE A 308 25.22 32.02 11.49
N GLU A 309 25.07 33.28 11.91
CA GLU A 309 23.75 33.93 11.96
C GLU A 309 23.17 34.14 10.55
N ILE A 310 23.97 34.63 9.60
CA ILE A 310 23.56 34.83 8.20
C ILE A 310 23.13 33.51 7.57
N THR A 311 23.97 32.46 7.68
CA THR A 311 23.66 31.13 7.14
C THR A 311 22.41 30.54 7.78
N ARG A 312 22.24 30.66 9.10
CA ARG A 312 21.02 30.23 9.79
C ARG A 312 19.77 30.95 9.27
N ASN A 313 19.85 32.26 9.04
CA ASN A 313 18.72 33.04 8.53
C ASN A 313 18.39 32.70 7.07
N GLN A 314 19.40 32.45 6.23
CA GLN A 314 19.22 31.95 4.87
C GLN A 314 18.55 30.57 4.86
N HIS A 315 19.01 29.64 5.69
CA HIS A 315 18.40 28.31 5.83
C HIS A 315 16.92 28.41 6.24
N LYS A 316 16.60 29.24 7.25
CA LYS A 316 15.20 29.49 7.66
C LYS A 316 14.33 30.02 6.51
N LEU A 317 14.87 30.91 5.67
CA LEU A 317 14.14 31.46 4.52
C LEU A 317 13.88 30.39 3.46
N VAL A 318 14.89 29.59 3.13
CA VAL A 318 14.79 28.47 2.18
C VAL A 318 13.78 27.43 2.68
N ASP A 319 13.83 27.08 3.96
CA ASP A 319 12.87 26.13 4.55
C ASP A 319 11.45 26.68 4.54
N LYS A 320 11.27 27.98 4.83
CA LYS A 320 9.95 28.64 4.72
C LYS A 320 9.42 28.62 3.29
N GLN A 321 10.26 28.80 2.28
CA GLN A 321 9.87 28.72 0.88
C GLN A 321 9.51 27.28 0.47
N LYS A 322 10.32 26.30 0.88
CA LYS A 322 10.04 24.87 0.66
C LYS A 322 8.72 24.44 1.29
N LEU A 323 8.48 24.84 2.54
CA LEU A 323 7.23 24.55 3.24
C LEU A 323 6.02 25.15 2.52
N LYS A 324 6.13 26.40 2.04
CA LYS A 324 5.07 27.01 1.24
C LYS A 324 4.83 26.25 -0.07
N ALA A 325 5.88 25.85 -0.77
CA ALA A 325 5.76 25.08 -2.02
C ALA A 325 5.08 23.71 -1.79
N ILE A 326 5.47 23.01 -0.74
CA ILE A 326 4.85 21.73 -0.33
C ILE A 326 3.39 21.94 0.02
N GLN A 327 3.07 22.99 0.79
CA GLN A 327 1.70 23.32 1.16
C GLN A 327 0.83 23.62 -0.08
N THR A 328 1.34 24.42 -1.03
CA THR A 328 0.62 24.70 -2.28
C THR A 328 0.40 23.44 -3.11
N HIS A 329 1.40 22.56 -3.20
CA HIS A 329 1.28 21.30 -3.94
C HIS A 329 0.26 20.36 -3.28
N SER A 330 0.27 20.27 -1.95
CA SER A 330 -0.70 19.47 -1.19
C SER A 330 -2.14 19.95 -1.40
N ILE A 331 -2.37 21.28 -1.38
CA ILE A 331 -3.70 21.84 -1.62
C ILE A 331 -4.15 21.53 -3.06
N HIS A 332 -3.27 21.66 -4.03
CA HIS A 332 -3.57 21.36 -5.43
C HIS A 332 -3.92 19.88 -5.63
N ALA A 333 -3.12 18.97 -5.09
CA ALA A 333 -3.38 17.53 -5.15
C ALA A 333 -4.72 17.17 -4.48
N GLN A 334 -5.06 17.83 -3.38
CA GLN A 334 -6.36 17.65 -2.72
C GLN A 334 -7.52 18.12 -3.59
N GLN A 335 -7.39 19.27 -4.25
CA GLN A 335 -8.40 19.78 -5.20
C GLN A 335 -8.58 18.84 -6.40
N GLU A 336 -7.50 18.34 -6.99
CA GLU A 336 -7.55 17.38 -8.10
C GLU A 336 -8.25 16.08 -7.68
N ARG A 337 -7.90 15.54 -6.52
CA ARG A 337 -8.54 14.36 -5.93
C ARG A 337 -10.03 14.59 -5.71
N ASP A 338 -10.43 15.74 -5.16
CA ASP A 338 -11.84 16.05 -4.89
C ASP A 338 -12.64 16.21 -6.20
N VAL A 339 -12.03 16.75 -7.26
CA VAL A 339 -12.64 16.80 -8.60
C VAL A 339 -12.80 15.40 -9.19
N ALA A 340 -11.78 14.55 -9.07
CA ALA A 340 -11.83 13.17 -9.53
C ALA A 340 -12.92 12.37 -8.80
N LEU A 341 -13.04 12.52 -7.47
CA LEU A 341 -14.08 11.88 -6.67
C LEU A 341 -15.49 12.34 -7.08
N LYS A 342 -15.69 13.65 -7.31
CA LYS A 342 -16.98 14.16 -7.83
C LYS A 342 -17.31 13.57 -9.19
N LYS A 343 -16.33 13.39 -10.07
CA LYS A 343 -16.52 12.75 -11.38
C LYS A 343 -16.86 11.26 -11.23
N SER A 344 -16.16 10.52 -10.36
CA SER A 344 -16.44 9.10 -10.08
C SER A 344 -17.88 8.91 -9.63
N LYS A 345 -18.32 9.72 -8.65
CA LYS A 345 -19.68 9.64 -8.13
C LYS A 345 -20.75 9.88 -9.21
N ARG A 346 -20.54 10.86 -10.10
CA ARG A 346 -21.47 11.10 -11.23
C ARG A 346 -21.55 9.91 -12.17
N LEU A 347 -20.42 9.29 -12.49
CA LEU A 347 -20.39 8.12 -13.36
C LEU A 347 -21.04 6.90 -12.69
N GLU A 348 -20.89 6.73 -11.37
CA GLU A 348 -21.60 5.71 -10.60
C GLU A 348 -23.11 5.93 -10.64
N ASP A 349 -23.58 7.17 -10.45
CA ASP A 349 -25.00 7.52 -10.53
C ASP A 349 -25.57 7.27 -11.94
N GLU A 350 -24.81 7.60 -12.99
CA GLU A 350 -25.18 7.32 -14.40
C GLU A 350 -25.25 5.81 -14.68
N MET A 351 -24.29 5.04 -14.17
CA MET A 351 -24.29 3.58 -14.31
C MET A 351 -25.49 2.93 -13.63
N GLU A 352 -25.85 3.39 -12.44
CA GLU A 352 -27.01 2.87 -11.71
C GLU A 352 -28.31 3.23 -12.44
N SER A 353 -28.42 4.45 -12.96
CA SER A 353 -29.53 4.87 -13.82
C SER A 353 -29.66 3.98 -15.07
N LEU A 354 -28.55 3.68 -15.75
CA LEU A 354 -28.53 2.79 -16.90
C LEU A 354 -28.94 1.35 -16.53
N ARG A 355 -28.55 0.84 -15.37
CA ARG A 355 -28.98 -0.49 -14.89
C ARG A 355 -30.48 -0.54 -14.67
N VAL A 356 -31.06 0.47 -14.02
CA VAL A 356 -32.50 0.56 -13.80
C VAL A 356 -33.24 0.63 -15.14
N TYR A 357 -32.77 1.48 -16.07
CA TYR A 357 -33.35 1.62 -17.39
C TYR A 357 -33.34 0.29 -18.17
N TYR A 358 -32.20 -0.42 -18.17
CA TYR A 358 -32.06 -1.71 -18.82
C TYR A 358 -32.98 -2.78 -18.21
N SER A 359 -33.05 -2.85 -16.88
CA SER A 359 -33.92 -3.80 -16.16
C SER A 359 -35.40 -3.55 -16.48
N LEU A 360 -35.81 -2.28 -16.49
CA LEU A 360 -37.18 -1.90 -16.83
C LEU A 360 -37.50 -2.25 -18.29
N HIS A 361 -36.62 -1.92 -19.23
CA HIS A 361 -36.79 -2.27 -20.64
C HIS A 361 -36.92 -3.79 -20.82
N ARG A 362 -36.09 -4.58 -20.13
CA ARG A 362 -36.17 -6.05 -20.18
C ARG A 362 -37.52 -6.56 -19.67
N SER A 363 -38.02 -6.00 -18.58
CA SER A 363 -39.29 -6.39 -17.96
C SER A 363 -40.48 -6.04 -18.87
N LEU A 364 -40.52 -4.82 -19.41
CA LEU A 364 -41.56 -4.37 -20.35
C LEU A 364 -41.56 -5.18 -21.65
N SER A 365 -40.37 -5.50 -22.18
CA SER A 365 -40.26 -6.36 -23.35
C SER A 365 -40.78 -7.78 -23.08
N GLN A 366 -40.53 -8.32 -21.89
CA GLN A 366 -41.07 -9.61 -21.48
C GLN A 366 -42.60 -9.56 -21.32
N GLU A 367 -43.13 -8.49 -20.74
CA GLU A 367 -44.59 -8.27 -20.63
C GLU A 367 -45.25 -8.19 -22.00
N GLN A 368 -44.65 -7.46 -22.95
CA GLN A 368 -45.14 -7.38 -24.32
C GLN A 368 -45.21 -8.78 -24.96
N SER A 369 -44.16 -9.59 -24.81
CA SER A 369 -44.15 -10.96 -25.33
C SER A 369 -45.24 -11.85 -24.70
N LEU A 370 -45.46 -11.74 -23.38
CA LEU A 370 -46.53 -12.47 -22.70
C LEU A 370 -47.92 -12.04 -23.18
N ARG A 371 -48.11 -10.75 -23.43
CA ARG A 371 -49.36 -10.20 -23.95
C ARG A 371 -49.65 -10.70 -25.37
N ASP A 372 -48.63 -10.76 -26.22
CA ASP A 372 -48.76 -11.28 -27.58
C ASP A 372 -49.10 -12.78 -27.57
N GLN A 373 -48.47 -13.58 -26.70
CA GLN A 373 -48.80 -15.00 -26.50
C GLN A 373 -50.25 -15.20 -26.01
N PHE A 374 -50.70 -14.38 -25.07
CA PHE A 374 -52.07 -14.43 -24.57
C PHE A 374 -53.08 -14.13 -25.67
N ASN A 375 -52.87 -13.06 -26.44
CA ASN A 375 -53.73 -12.68 -27.56
C ASN A 375 -53.79 -13.79 -28.61
N GLN A 376 -52.65 -14.37 -28.99
CA GLN A 376 -52.59 -15.48 -29.94
C GLN A 376 -53.37 -16.72 -29.44
N THR A 377 -53.31 -16.99 -28.13
CA THR A 377 -54.08 -18.08 -27.51
C THR A 377 -55.58 -17.79 -27.56
N MET A 378 -55.99 -16.54 -27.31
CA MET A 378 -57.39 -16.12 -27.40
C MET A 378 -57.92 -16.19 -28.83
N ASP A 379 -57.18 -15.71 -29.82
CA ASP A 379 -57.55 -15.80 -31.24
C ASP A 379 -57.74 -17.26 -31.68
N SER A 380 -56.91 -18.18 -31.17
CA SER A 380 -57.05 -19.62 -31.41
C SER A 380 -58.33 -20.19 -30.79
N PHE A 381 -58.70 -19.76 -29.57
CA PHE A 381 -59.97 -20.15 -28.95
C PHE A 381 -61.17 -19.60 -29.72
N GLU A 382 -61.13 -18.33 -30.11
CA GLU A 382 -62.20 -17.70 -30.87
C GLU A 382 -62.40 -18.39 -32.23
N THR A 383 -61.30 -18.72 -32.92
CA THR A 383 -61.34 -19.46 -34.19
C THR A 383 -61.97 -20.85 -34.00
N ARG A 384 -61.60 -21.56 -32.93
CA ARG A 384 -62.20 -22.87 -32.61
C ARG A 384 -63.68 -22.78 -32.23
N LEU A 385 -64.08 -21.73 -31.51
CA LEU A 385 -65.48 -21.46 -31.18
C LEU A 385 -66.30 -21.19 -32.44
N ARG A 386 -65.80 -20.35 -33.35
CA ARG A 386 -66.46 -20.10 -34.65
C ARG A 386 -66.59 -21.37 -35.47
N ALA A 387 -65.56 -22.22 -35.53
CA ALA A 387 -65.62 -23.51 -36.21
C ALA A 387 -66.68 -24.45 -35.57
N ARG A 388 -66.72 -24.50 -34.25
CA ARG A 388 -67.77 -25.23 -33.49
C ARG A 388 -69.17 -24.72 -33.81
N ASP A 389 -69.37 -23.41 -33.87
CA ASP A 389 -70.66 -22.81 -34.23
C ASP A 389 -71.06 -23.17 -35.66
N THR A 390 -70.12 -23.18 -36.61
CA THR A 390 -70.40 -23.63 -37.98
C THR A 390 -70.78 -25.11 -38.03
N ASP A 391 -70.10 -25.97 -37.27
CA ASP A 391 -70.42 -27.40 -37.19
C ASP A 391 -71.81 -27.63 -36.59
N ILE A 392 -72.17 -26.89 -35.54
CA ILE A 392 -73.49 -26.95 -34.91
C ILE A 392 -74.58 -26.53 -35.91
N GLN A 393 -74.38 -25.42 -36.63
CA GLN A 393 -75.33 -24.98 -37.65
C GLN A 393 -75.48 -26.02 -38.77
N GLN A 394 -74.39 -26.65 -39.19
CA GLN A 394 -74.44 -27.71 -40.19
C GLN A 394 -75.19 -28.95 -39.68
N ALA A 395 -74.95 -29.35 -38.43
CA ALA A 395 -75.67 -30.46 -37.79
C ALA A 395 -77.17 -30.16 -37.66
N GLN A 396 -77.54 -28.92 -37.32
CA GLN A 396 -78.94 -28.47 -37.26
C GLN A 396 -79.62 -28.58 -38.63
N ARG A 397 -78.98 -28.09 -39.70
CA ARG A 397 -79.53 -28.22 -41.07
C ARG A 397 -79.70 -29.69 -41.47
N SER A 398 -78.72 -30.54 -41.18
CA SER A 398 -78.83 -31.97 -41.45
C SER A 398 -79.95 -32.64 -40.63
N TYR A 399 -80.18 -32.19 -39.41
CA TYR A 399 -81.27 -32.69 -38.57
C TYR A 399 -82.63 -32.29 -39.15
N ASP A 400 -82.78 -31.02 -39.54
CA ASP A 400 -83.99 -30.50 -40.18
C ASP A 400 -84.32 -31.26 -41.47
N ASP A 401 -83.32 -31.52 -42.32
CA ASP A 401 -83.48 -32.33 -43.54
C ASP A 401 -83.99 -33.75 -43.23
N VAL A 402 -83.48 -34.39 -42.18
CA VAL A 402 -83.92 -35.73 -41.75
C VAL A 402 -85.35 -35.68 -41.21
N VAL A 403 -85.70 -34.65 -40.43
CA VAL A 403 -87.06 -34.45 -39.94
C VAL A 403 -88.04 -34.25 -41.10
N GLU A 404 -87.65 -33.51 -42.13
CA GLU A 404 -88.47 -33.30 -43.33
C GLU A 404 -88.65 -34.59 -44.12
N LYS A 405 -87.58 -35.37 -44.33
CA LYS A 405 -87.66 -36.72 -44.93
C LYS A 405 -88.54 -37.67 -44.11
N LEU A 406 -88.48 -37.61 -42.79
CA LEU A 406 -89.33 -38.44 -41.94
C LEU A 406 -90.81 -38.06 -42.10
N LYS A 407 -91.13 -36.76 -42.22
CA LYS A 407 -92.49 -36.28 -42.49
C LYS A 407 -92.99 -36.77 -43.85
N SER A 408 -92.19 -36.69 -44.91
CA SER A 408 -92.59 -37.16 -46.24
C SER A 408 -92.83 -38.67 -46.26
N VAL A 409 -91.93 -39.46 -45.69
CA VAL A 409 -92.10 -40.92 -45.54
C VAL A 409 -93.33 -41.26 -44.71
N SER A 410 -93.61 -40.51 -43.64
CA SER A 410 -94.83 -40.69 -42.85
C SER A 410 -96.08 -40.40 -43.68
N GLN A 411 -96.08 -39.34 -44.50
CA GLN A 411 -97.18 -39.02 -45.40
C GLN A 411 -97.37 -40.12 -46.46
N GLU A 412 -96.30 -40.58 -47.11
CA GLU A 412 -96.34 -41.70 -48.06
C GLU A 412 -96.88 -42.99 -47.41
N ARG A 413 -96.47 -43.30 -46.18
CA ARG A 413 -97.01 -44.43 -45.43
C ARG A 413 -98.52 -44.31 -45.25
N THR A 414 -99.02 -43.11 -44.93
CA THR A 414 -100.47 -42.89 -44.77
C THR A 414 -101.25 -42.99 -46.08
N THR A 415 -100.67 -42.55 -47.21
CA THR A 415 -101.32 -42.67 -48.52
C THR A 415 -101.36 -44.12 -48.98
N LEU A 416 -100.25 -44.86 -48.84
CA LEU A 416 -100.19 -46.29 -49.14
C LEU A 416 -101.15 -47.10 -48.26
N ALA A 417 -101.26 -46.77 -46.97
CA ALA A 417 -102.23 -47.42 -46.08
C ALA A 417 -103.68 -47.23 -46.56
N LYS A 418 -104.04 -46.01 -47.02
CA LYS A 418 -105.36 -45.74 -47.61
C LYS A 418 -105.59 -46.54 -48.90
N GLN A 419 -104.61 -46.56 -49.80
CA GLN A 419 -104.69 -47.34 -51.04
C GLN A 419 -104.86 -48.84 -50.76
N LEU A 420 -104.17 -49.37 -49.75
CA LEU A 420 -104.30 -50.77 -49.34
C LEU A 420 -105.69 -51.07 -48.78
N GLU A 421 -106.26 -50.17 -47.96
CA GLU A 421 -107.64 -50.32 -47.47
C GLU A 421 -108.66 -50.33 -48.62
N GLU A 422 -108.48 -49.45 -49.60
CA GLU A 422 -109.35 -49.39 -50.78
C GLU A 422 -109.22 -50.63 -51.68
N ALA A 423 -107.99 -51.09 -51.92
CA ALA A 423 -107.72 -52.34 -52.63
C ALA A 423 -108.34 -53.54 -51.90
N ALA A 424 -108.27 -53.59 -50.56
CA ALA A 424 -108.90 -54.63 -49.76
C ALA A 424 -110.44 -54.60 -49.87
N LYS A 425 -111.06 -53.40 -49.85
CA LYS A 425 -112.51 -53.23 -50.10
C LYS A 425 -112.91 -53.68 -51.50
N ASN A 426 -112.14 -53.33 -52.53
CA ASN A 426 -112.39 -53.76 -53.90
C ASN A 426 -112.25 -55.28 -54.06
N ARG A 427 -111.19 -55.87 -53.49
CA ARG A 427 -111.02 -57.33 -53.44
C ARG A 427 -112.20 -58.03 -52.77
N ARG A 428 -112.76 -57.46 -51.69
CA ARG A 428 -113.95 -58.00 -51.02
C ARG A 428 -115.19 -57.93 -51.93
N ARG A 429 -115.41 -56.81 -52.62
CA ARG A 429 -116.50 -56.67 -53.61
C ARG A 429 -116.36 -57.65 -54.76
N GLU A 430 -115.15 -57.85 -55.29
CA GLU A 430 -114.90 -58.83 -56.33
C GLU A 430 -115.11 -60.25 -55.84
N LYS A 431 -114.67 -60.58 -54.62
CA LYS A 431 -114.94 -61.87 -53.99
C LYS A 431 -116.45 -62.11 -53.85
N GLU A 432 -117.20 -61.14 -53.35
CA GLU A 432 -118.67 -61.24 -53.26
C GLU A 432 -119.34 -61.40 -54.63
N ARG A 433 -118.78 -60.78 -55.68
CA ARG A 433 -119.24 -60.93 -57.07
C ARG A 433 -118.93 -62.31 -57.61
N ALA A 434 -117.74 -62.83 -57.32
CA ALA A 434 -117.33 -64.20 -57.65
C ALA A 434 -118.23 -65.21 -56.93
N ASP A 435 -118.46 -65.07 -55.63
CA ASP A 435 -119.37 -65.93 -54.86
C ASP A 435 -120.80 -65.91 -55.42
N LYS A 436 -121.30 -64.75 -55.86
CA LYS A 436 -122.62 -64.63 -56.53
C LYS A 436 -122.64 -65.35 -57.87
N LEU A 437 -121.60 -65.19 -58.69
CA LEU A 437 -121.45 -65.90 -59.96
C LEU A 437 -121.34 -67.41 -59.73
N GLU A 438 -120.61 -67.85 -58.72
CA GLU A 438 -120.48 -69.25 -58.33
C GLU A 438 -121.83 -69.84 -57.89
N ARG A 439 -122.63 -69.08 -57.13
CA ARG A 439 -124.03 -69.46 -56.83
C ARG A 439 -124.91 -69.54 -58.07
N LEU A 440 -124.82 -68.57 -58.98
CA LEU A 440 -125.56 -68.58 -60.26
C LEU A 440 -125.18 -69.77 -61.14
N VAL A 441 -123.88 -70.06 -61.25
CA VAL A 441 -123.37 -71.26 -61.92
C VAL A 441 -123.88 -72.51 -61.23
N GLY A 442 -123.90 -72.56 -59.90
CA GLY A 442 -124.50 -73.65 -59.12
C GLY A 442 -126.00 -73.83 -59.41
N VAL A 443 -126.77 -72.74 -59.48
CA VAL A 443 -128.20 -72.75 -59.85
C VAL A 443 -128.39 -73.19 -61.30
N LEU A 444 -127.56 -72.75 -62.24
CA LEU A 444 -127.61 -73.18 -63.64
C LEU A 444 -127.26 -74.66 -63.78
N ARG A 445 -126.22 -75.16 -63.09
CA ARG A 445 -125.90 -76.60 -63.03
C ARG A 445 -127.08 -77.41 -62.45
N LYS A 446 -127.77 -76.88 -61.45
CA LYS A 446 -128.96 -77.52 -60.85
C LYS A 446 -130.17 -77.49 -61.82
N ARG A 447 -130.37 -76.39 -62.56
CA ARG A 447 -131.44 -76.25 -63.56
C ARG A 447 -131.22 -77.12 -64.81
N ILE A 448 -129.95 -77.30 -65.22
CA ILE A 448 -129.56 -78.28 -66.25
C ILE A 448 -129.82 -79.72 -65.74
N SER A 449 -129.75 -79.96 -64.42
CA SER A 449 -130.01 -81.28 -63.83
C SER A 449 -131.50 -81.61 -63.70
N ASP A 450 -132.39 -80.61 -63.53
CA ASP A 450 -133.82 -80.82 -63.27
C ASP A 450 -134.71 -80.78 -64.54
N SER A 451 -134.17 -80.47 -65.73
CA SER A 451 -134.90 -80.53 -67.01
C SER A 451 -134.24 -81.49 -68.01
N GLY A 452 -134.59 -82.78 -67.92
CA GLY A 452 -134.45 -83.77 -69.00
C GLY A 452 -133.01 -84.16 -69.38
N GLY A 453 -132.55 -85.29 -68.87
CA GLY A 453 -131.22 -85.82 -69.18
C GLY A 453 -131.01 -86.12 -70.66
N THR A 454 -130.11 -85.38 -71.31
CA THR A 454 -129.45 -85.75 -72.56
C THR A 454 -128.04 -85.14 -72.65
N SER A 455 -127.06 -86.05 -72.58
CA SER A 455 -125.83 -86.12 -73.38
C SER A 455 -125.29 -84.85 -74.09
N VAL A 456 -124.18 -84.35 -73.54
CA VAL A 456 -122.84 -84.19 -74.17
C VAL A 456 -122.76 -83.64 -75.60
N ALA A 457 -122.09 -82.48 -75.73
CA ALA A 457 -120.87 -82.35 -76.54
C ALA A 457 -120.15 -81.02 -76.27
N THR A 458 -118.94 -81.17 -75.70
CA THR A 458 -117.83 -80.21 -75.64
C THR A 458 -117.37 -79.72 -77.02
N ILE A 459 -117.17 -78.41 -77.16
CA ILE A 459 -116.24 -77.82 -78.15
C ILE A 459 -115.48 -76.66 -77.48
N ASN A 460 -114.18 -76.64 -77.77
CA ASN A 460 -113.07 -75.80 -77.31
C ASN A 460 -113.32 -74.31 -77.13
#